data_AF-A0A934BSZ7-F1
#
_entry.id   AF-A0A934BSZ7-F1
#
_cell.length_a   1.000
_cell.length_b   1.000
_cell.length_c   1.000
_cell.angle_alpha   90.00
_cell.angle_beta   90.00
_cell.angle_gamma   90.00
#
_symmetry.space_group_name_H-M   'P 1'
#
loop_
_entity.id
_entity.type
_entity.pdbx_description
1 polymer ?
#
loop_
_entity_poly.entity_id
_entity_poly.type
_entity_poly.pdbx_seq_one_letter_code
_entity_poly.pdbx_strand_id
1 'polypeptide(L)'
;MTQPSNLPPPAAKPRRSRLAMASLLLVSSPGCAFLLTAIFARFKLPEVVYEYMFLAAAVGFLVSPFLAIAALVVVHRSRGRLLGMGIASASLGIGALVIALWVAAVPNRTPHSPRSLCAANLRELARIVAVYHFDHDFHYPPSLGSLPRTYFTDWRCFQCPGAKAPRMTGTYDEQLCCYRYVYYPDDSIEFVDKWGMVLVFDKNANHHKEGINVAFINGRVDCMSREKLVDALSAVADNKDMSQATRDSVRKTLAEVLAEAPHKRESP
;
A
#
# COMPACT_ATOMS: atom_id res chain seq x y z
N MET A 1 -31.92 -64.22 63.34
CA MET A 1 -31.10 -62.99 63.43
C MET A 1 -30.45 -62.77 62.07
N THR A 2 -31.05 -61.94 61.24
CA THR A 2 -30.59 -61.64 59.87
C THR A 2 -29.66 -60.42 59.90
N GLN A 3 -28.45 -60.57 59.35
CA GLN A 3 -27.44 -59.51 59.25
C GLN A 3 -27.94 -58.37 58.33
N PRO A 4 -27.80 -57.09 58.71
CA PRO A 4 -28.11 -55.98 57.83
C PRO A 4 -27.10 -55.91 56.67
N SER A 5 -27.62 -55.86 55.45
CA SER A 5 -26.83 -55.76 54.22
C SER A 5 -26.17 -54.38 54.11
N ASN A 6 -24.85 -54.37 54.21
CA ASN A 6 -24.01 -53.21 53.89
C ASN A 6 -23.96 -53.01 52.37
N LEU A 7 -25.00 -52.37 51.81
CA LEU A 7 -24.94 -51.88 50.43
C LEU A 7 -24.17 -50.54 50.40
N PRO A 8 -23.14 -50.41 49.54
CA PRO A 8 -22.40 -49.16 49.42
C PRO A 8 -23.33 -48.04 48.94
N PRO A 9 -23.14 -46.80 49.43
CA PRO A 9 -23.98 -45.68 49.06
C PRO A 9 -23.92 -45.44 47.54
N PRO A 10 -25.05 -45.10 46.90
CA PRO A 10 -25.11 -44.90 45.46
C PRO A 10 -24.13 -43.81 45.03
N ALA A 11 -23.31 -44.12 44.03
CA ALA A 11 -22.31 -43.21 43.49
C ALA A 11 -22.97 -41.88 43.08
N ALA A 12 -22.51 -40.78 43.68
CA ALA A 12 -23.05 -39.46 43.43
C ALA A 12 -22.93 -39.11 41.94
N LYS A 13 -24.06 -38.82 41.28
CA LYS A 13 -24.09 -38.45 39.86
C LYS A 13 -23.18 -37.23 39.64
N PRO A 14 -22.22 -37.31 38.69
CA PRO A 14 -21.33 -36.19 38.42
C PRO A 14 -22.15 -35.00 37.89
N ARG A 15 -22.21 -33.94 38.70
CA ARG A 15 -22.79 -32.64 38.31
C ARG A 15 -21.91 -32.08 37.19
N ARG A 16 -22.32 -32.29 35.93
CA ARG A 16 -21.71 -31.63 34.76
C ARG A 16 -21.83 -30.11 34.98
N SER A 17 -20.70 -29.46 35.24
CA SER A 17 -20.68 -28.04 35.57
C SER A 17 -20.99 -27.23 34.32
N ARG A 18 -22.14 -26.55 34.31
CA ARG A 18 -22.53 -25.57 33.27
C ARG A 18 -21.43 -24.52 33.02
N LEU A 19 -20.61 -24.26 34.04
CA LEU A 19 -19.40 -23.45 33.97
C LEU A 19 -18.37 -23.93 32.93
N ALA A 20 -18.14 -25.25 32.78
CA ALA A 20 -17.16 -25.76 31.81
C ALA A 20 -17.61 -25.53 30.36
N MET A 21 -18.92 -25.62 30.08
CA MET A 21 -19.46 -25.27 28.75
C MET A 21 -19.39 -23.76 28.47
N ALA A 22 -19.65 -22.92 29.47
CA ALA A 22 -19.53 -21.47 29.32
C ALA A 22 -18.08 -21.04 29.03
N SER A 23 -17.09 -21.66 29.69
CA SER A 23 -15.67 -21.40 29.43
C SER A 23 -15.24 -21.82 28.03
N LEU A 24 -15.77 -22.93 27.50
CA LEU A 24 -15.43 -23.39 26.15
C LEU A 24 -15.94 -22.42 25.06
N LEU A 25 -17.12 -21.83 25.26
CA LEU A 25 -17.72 -20.85 24.34
C LEU A 25 -17.01 -19.49 24.38
N LEU A 26 -16.48 -19.09 25.56
CA LEU A 26 -15.76 -17.83 25.70
C LEU A 26 -14.37 -17.86 25.07
N VAL A 27 -13.71 -19.03 25.04
CA VAL A 27 -12.35 -19.18 24.49
C VAL A 27 -12.34 -19.31 22.96
N SER A 28 -13.42 -19.81 22.34
CA SER A 28 -13.51 -19.98 20.88
C SER A 28 -13.92 -18.70 20.13
N SER A 29 -14.60 -17.76 20.80
CA SER A 29 -15.10 -16.51 20.21
C SER A 29 -14.02 -15.58 19.61
N PRO A 30 -12.89 -15.29 20.30
CA PRO A 30 -11.87 -14.38 19.77
C PRO A 30 -11.16 -14.94 18.53
N GLY A 31 -10.93 -16.26 18.51
CA GLY A 31 -10.30 -16.95 17.38
C GLY A 31 -11.16 -16.86 16.11
N CYS A 32 -12.48 -17.05 16.22
CA CYS A 32 -13.41 -16.87 15.10
C CYS A 32 -13.47 -15.43 14.61
N ALA A 33 -13.53 -14.46 15.54
CA ALA A 33 -13.55 -13.04 15.16
C ALA A 33 -12.29 -12.65 14.37
N PHE A 34 -11.11 -13.14 14.80
CA PHE A 34 -9.85 -12.85 14.12
C PHE A 34 -9.74 -13.53 12.74
N LEU A 35 -10.21 -14.77 12.62
CA LEU A 35 -10.28 -15.49 11.34
C LEU A 35 -11.18 -14.77 10.33
N LEU A 36 -12.34 -14.28 10.81
CA LEU A 36 -13.22 -13.42 10.00
C LEU A 36 -12.50 -12.14 9.61
N THR A 37 -11.80 -11.45 10.51
CA THR A 37 -11.00 -10.26 10.18
C THR A 37 -9.93 -10.51 9.12
N ALA A 38 -9.20 -11.63 9.20
CA ALA A 38 -8.20 -11.99 8.21
C ALA A 38 -8.81 -12.30 6.83
N ILE A 39 -9.98 -12.93 6.80
CA ILE A 39 -10.74 -13.18 5.56
C ILE A 39 -11.24 -11.85 4.98
N PHE A 40 -11.84 -10.99 5.81
CA PHE A 40 -12.33 -9.68 5.41
C PHE A 40 -11.23 -8.72 4.96
N ALA A 41 -10.02 -8.85 5.51
CA ALA A 41 -8.85 -8.08 5.09
C ALA A 41 -8.40 -8.35 3.65
N ARG A 42 -8.89 -9.40 3.00
CA ARG A 42 -8.70 -9.63 1.56
C ARG A 42 -9.74 -8.95 0.68
N PHE A 43 -10.87 -8.52 1.25
CA PHE A 43 -11.87 -7.75 0.54
C PHE A 43 -11.52 -6.26 0.68
N LYS A 44 -11.67 -5.48 -0.40
CA LYS A 44 -11.47 -4.02 -0.39
C LYS A 44 -12.57 -3.35 0.44
N LEU A 45 -12.54 -3.53 1.75
CA LEU A 45 -13.42 -2.84 2.68
C LEU A 45 -12.96 -1.38 2.84
N PRO A 46 -13.87 -0.46 3.17
CA PRO A 46 -13.52 0.91 3.51
C PRO A 46 -12.49 0.95 4.65
N GLU A 47 -11.53 1.89 4.62
CA GLU A 47 -10.47 2.00 5.64
C GLU A 47 -11.02 2.05 7.08
N VAL A 48 -12.18 2.68 7.28
CA VAL A 48 -12.87 2.78 8.57
C VAL A 48 -13.21 1.40 9.15
N VAL A 49 -13.59 0.43 8.30
CA VAL A 49 -13.92 -0.93 8.76
C VAL A 49 -12.67 -1.64 9.27
N TYR A 50 -11.51 -1.41 8.66
CA TYR A 50 -10.24 -1.98 9.14
C TYR A 50 -9.87 -1.47 10.52
N GLU A 51 -10.06 -0.18 10.79
CA GLU A 51 -9.75 0.39 12.11
C GLU A 51 -10.58 -0.25 13.23
N TYR A 52 -11.90 -0.40 13.03
CA TYR A 52 -12.78 -1.05 14.00
C TYR A 52 -12.47 -2.54 14.18
N MET A 53 -12.18 -3.25 13.08
CA MET A 53 -11.82 -4.67 13.15
C MET A 53 -10.46 -4.86 13.84
N PHE A 54 -9.50 -3.96 13.60
CA PHE A 54 -8.19 -3.97 14.26
C PHE A 54 -8.32 -3.69 15.75
N LEU A 55 -9.14 -2.71 16.14
CA LEU A 55 -9.40 -2.40 17.54
C LEU A 55 -10.06 -3.59 18.27
N ALA A 56 -11.08 -4.21 17.67
CA ALA A 56 -11.73 -5.39 18.25
C ALA A 56 -10.76 -6.58 18.41
N ALA A 57 -9.90 -6.81 17.40
CA ALA A 57 -8.86 -7.81 17.43
C ALA A 57 -7.82 -7.53 18.53
N ALA A 58 -7.37 -6.29 18.68
CA ALA A 58 -6.42 -5.86 19.71
C ALA A 58 -7.00 -6.03 21.13
N VAL A 59 -8.25 -5.63 21.35
CA VAL A 59 -8.94 -5.84 22.63
C VAL A 59 -9.06 -7.33 22.95
N GLY A 60 -9.45 -8.16 21.96
CA GLY A 60 -9.51 -9.61 22.13
C GLY A 60 -8.16 -10.23 22.50
N PHE A 61 -7.07 -9.76 21.87
CA PHE A 61 -5.71 -10.21 22.15
C PHE A 61 -5.25 -9.79 23.55
N LEU A 62 -5.59 -8.58 24.00
CA LEU A 62 -5.24 -8.09 25.34
C LEU A 62 -6.00 -8.82 26.45
N VAL A 63 -7.28 -9.17 26.24
CA VAL A 63 -8.12 -9.82 27.26
C VAL A 63 -7.86 -11.32 27.35
N SER A 64 -7.46 -11.97 26.24
CA SER A 64 -7.15 -13.41 26.15
C SER A 64 -6.21 -13.93 27.25
N PRO A 65 -5.01 -13.35 27.49
CA PRO A 65 -4.08 -13.87 28.49
C PRO A 65 -4.63 -13.79 29.92
N PHE A 66 -5.40 -12.74 30.26
CA PHE A 66 -6.02 -12.63 31.59
C PHE A 66 -7.05 -13.74 31.83
N LEU A 67 -7.86 -14.06 30.81
CA LEU A 67 -8.80 -15.17 30.88
C LEU A 67 -8.08 -16.53 30.97
N ALA A 68 -6.97 -16.71 30.24
CA ALA A 68 -6.16 -17.91 30.31
C ALA A 68 -5.52 -18.10 31.71
N ILE A 69 -4.99 -17.02 32.31
CA ILE A 69 -4.45 -17.04 33.67
C ILE A 69 -5.55 -17.36 34.69
N ALA A 70 -6.71 -16.71 34.59
CA ALA A 70 -7.85 -16.99 35.47
C ALA A 70 -8.28 -18.47 35.38
N ALA A 71 -8.33 -19.04 34.17
CA ALA A 71 -8.62 -20.45 33.97
C ALA A 71 -7.55 -21.35 34.60
N LEU A 72 -6.26 -21.03 34.44
CA LEU A 72 -5.13 -21.74 35.06
C LEU A 72 -5.23 -21.73 36.60
N VAL A 73 -5.57 -20.59 37.20
CA VAL A 73 -5.75 -20.48 38.65
C VAL A 73 -6.90 -21.37 39.14
N VAL A 74 -8.02 -21.42 38.40
CA VAL A 74 -9.15 -22.30 38.71
C VAL A 74 -8.74 -23.77 38.61
N VAL A 75 -7.97 -24.14 37.58
CA VAL A 75 -7.46 -25.51 37.39
C VAL A 75 -6.50 -25.90 38.51
N HIS A 76 -5.56 -25.04 38.88
CA HIS A 76 -4.62 -25.27 39.98
C HIS A 76 -5.38 -25.51 41.30
N ARG A 77 -6.41 -24.70 41.58
CA ARG A 77 -7.26 -24.89 42.76
C ARG A 77 -8.08 -26.19 42.71
N SER A 78 -8.37 -26.73 41.53
CA SER A 78 -9.17 -27.95 41.36
C SER A 78 -8.42 -29.28 41.55
N ARG A 79 -7.14 -29.25 42.00
CA ARG A 79 -6.29 -30.43 42.29
C ARG A 79 -6.13 -31.39 41.09
N GLY A 80 -5.90 -30.85 39.89
CA GLY A 80 -5.34 -31.64 38.79
C GLY A 80 -6.33 -32.51 38.01
N ARG A 81 -7.61 -32.15 37.92
CA ARG A 81 -8.50 -32.81 36.95
C ARG A 81 -8.02 -32.51 35.52
N LEU A 82 -7.69 -33.56 34.79
CA LEU A 82 -7.22 -33.64 33.38
C LEU A 82 -7.93 -32.68 32.41
N LEU A 83 -9.16 -32.24 32.71
CA LEU A 83 -9.89 -31.26 31.90
C LEU A 83 -9.18 -29.91 31.75
N GLY A 84 -8.36 -29.50 32.73
CA GLY A 84 -7.68 -28.20 32.71
C GLY A 84 -6.51 -28.09 31.74
N MET A 85 -5.78 -29.19 31.50
CA MET A 85 -4.65 -29.20 30.57
C MET A 85 -5.09 -29.03 29.11
N GLY A 86 -6.25 -29.60 28.75
CA GLY A 86 -6.78 -29.49 27.38
C GLY A 86 -7.18 -28.07 26.98
N ILE A 87 -7.67 -27.26 27.93
CA ILE A 87 -8.07 -25.87 27.67
C ILE A 87 -6.82 -24.99 27.48
N ALA A 88 -5.78 -25.20 28.30
CA ALA A 88 -4.54 -24.44 28.19
C ALA A 88 -3.82 -24.70 26.86
N SER A 89 -3.71 -25.95 26.42
CA SER A 89 -3.08 -26.29 25.14
C SER A 89 -3.88 -25.77 23.94
N ALA A 90 -5.21 -25.84 23.97
CA ALA A 90 -6.05 -25.28 22.92
C ALA A 90 -5.90 -23.76 22.77
N SER A 91 -5.80 -23.02 23.88
CA SER A 91 -5.60 -21.56 23.84
C SER A 91 -4.26 -21.15 23.24
N LEU A 92 -3.19 -21.89 23.52
CA LEU A 92 -1.86 -21.67 22.94
C LEU A 92 -1.84 -21.93 21.43
N GLY A 93 -2.50 -23.00 20.98
CA GLY A 93 -2.60 -23.34 19.55
C GLY A 93 -3.36 -22.27 18.75
N ILE A 94 -4.47 -21.75 19.28
CA ILE A 94 -5.25 -20.68 18.63
C ILE A 94 -4.43 -19.38 18.58
N GLY A 95 -3.74 -19.02 19.68
CA GLY A 95 -2.89 -17.83 19.72
C GLY A 95 -1.75 -17.87 18.69
N ALA A 96 -1.05 -19.01 18.58
CA ALA A 96 0.00 -19.20 17.59
C ALA A 96 -0.53 -19.13 16.14
N LEU A 97 -1.71 -19.71 15.88
CA LEU A 97 -2.36 -19.64 14.56
C LEU A 97 -2.74 -18.20 14.19
N VAL A 98 -3.28 -17.43 15.14
CA VAL A 98 -3.63 -16.02 14.94
C VAL A 98 -2.38 -15.18 14.61
N ILE A 99 -1.28 -15.39 15.33
CA ILE A 99 -0.01 -14.71 15.05
C ILE A 99 0.53 -15.10 13.66
N ALA A 100 0.50 -16.39 13.31
CA ALA A 100 0.94 -16.86 11.99
C ALA A 100 0.09 -16.27 10.85
N LEU A 101 -1.23 -16.21 11.02
CA LEU A 101 -2.14 -15.56 10.08
C LEU A 101 -1.89 -14.05 10.00
N TRP A 102 -1.60 -13.39 11.11
CA TRP A 102 -1.28 -11.97 11.13
C TRP A 102 0.03 -11.69 10.38
N VAL A 103 1.11 -12.45 10.65
CA VAL A 103 2.38 -12.34 9.93
C VAL A 103 2.20 -12.64 8.43
N ALA A 104 1.35 -13.60 8.07
CA ALA A 104 1.05 -13.91 6.67
C ALA A 104 0.11 -12.87 5.99
N ALA A 105 -0.70 -12.16 6.78
CA ALA A 105 -1.62 -11.13 6.30
C ALA A 105 -1.01 -9.72 6.28
N VAL A 106 0.05 -9.48 7.06
CA VAL A 106 0.93 -8.33 6.85
C VAL A 106 1.45 -8.52 5.43
N PRO A 107 1.08 -7.64 4.48
CA PRO A 107 1.60 -7.78 3.13
C PRO A 107 3.10 -7.77 3.27
N ASN A 108 3.75 -8.87 2.89
CA ASN A 108 5.17 -8.84 2.57
C ASN A 108 5.27 -7.68 1.59
N ARG A 109 5.75 -6.54 2.09
CA ARG A 109 6.12 -5.39 1.28
C ARG A 109 7.31 -5.91 0.51
N THR A 110 7.04 -6.69 -0.53
CA THR A 110 8.02 -7.02 -1.55
C THR A 110 8.66 -5.68 -1.84
N PRO A 111 9.98 -5.55 -1.70
CA PRO A 111 10.64 -4.27 -1.91
C PRO A 111 10.18 -3.81 -3.28
N HIS A 112 9.34 -2.78 -3.29
CA HIS A 112 8.79 -2.28 -4.52
C HIS A 112 9.99 -1.95 -5.37
N SER A 113 10.10 -2.53 -6.57
CA SER A 113 11.23 -2.24 -7.43
C SER A 113 11.31 -0.71 -7.54
N PRO A 114 12.51 -0.10 -7.46
CA PRO A 114 12.64 1.36 -7.53
C PRO A 114 11.87 1.96 -8.72
N ARG A 115 11.77 1.21 -9.82
CA ARG A 115 10.95 1.50 -10.99
C ARG A 115 9.44 1.58 -10.71
N SER A 116 8.88 0.65 -9.94
CA SER A 116 7.45 0.69 -9.58
C SER A 116 7.11 1.89 -8.72
N LEU A 117 7.99 2.27 -7.80
CA LEU A 117 7.85 3.50 -7.00
C LEU A 117 8.02 4.76 -7.87
N CYS A 118 8.99 4.76 -8.80
CA CYS A 118 9.14 5.83 -9.78
C CYS A 118 7.88 6.00 -10.64
N ALA A 119 7.27 4.90 -11.09
CA ALA A 119 6.01 4.94 -11.83
C ALA A 119 4.83 5.43 -10.96
N ALA A 120 4.82 5.12 -9.67
CA ALA A 120 3.84 5.66 -8.73
C ALA A 120 4.01 7.18 -8.54
N ASN A 121 5.24 7.66 -8.38
CA ASN A 121 5.56 9.09 -8.29
C ASN A 121 5.12 9.85 -9.54
N LEU A 122 5.41 9.31 -10.74
CA LEU A 122 4.99 9.91 -12.00
C LEU A 122 3.46 9.95 -12.18
N ARG A 123 2.76 8.90 -11.74
CA ARG A 123 1.28 8.88 -11.75
C ARG A 123 0.72 9.94 -10.80
N GLU A 124 1.34 10.11 -9.64
CA GLU A 124 0.96 11.13 -8.68
C GLU A 124 1.22 12.54 -9.23
N LEU A 125 2.37 12.78 -9.87
CA LEU A 125 2.65 14.06 -10.55
C LEU A 125 1.64 14.35 -11.67
N ALA A 126 1.28 13.36 -12.48
CA ALA A 126 0.25 13.53 -13.50
C ALA A 126 -1.10 13.90 -12.89
N ARG A 127 -1.49 13.25 -11.78
CA ARG A 127 -2.70 13.59 -11.02
C ARG A 127 -2.65 15.02 -10.48
N ILE A 128 -1.53 15.44 -9.89
CA ILE A 128 -1.34 16.79 -9.34
C ILE A 128 -1.46 17.84 -10.44
N VAL A 129 -0.82 17.61 -11.60
CA VAL A 129 -0.90 18.52 -12.75
C VAL A 129 -2.33 18.58 -13.29
N ALA A 130 -3.06 17.46 -13.31
CA ALA A 130 -4.47 17.45 -13.70
C ALA A 130 -5.34 18.26 -12.71
N VAL A 131 -5.12 18.13 -11.40
CA VAL A 131 -5.81 18.95 -10.38
C VAL A 131 -5.51 20.44 -10.58
N TYR A 132 -4.24 20.81 -10.78
CA TYR A 132 -3.86 22.19 -11.10
C TYR A 132 -4.60 22.71 -12.32
N HIS A 133 -4.62 21.92 -13.40
CA HIS A 133 -5.28 22.26 -14.64
C HIS A 133 -6.77 22.55 -14.42
N PHE A 134 -7.49 21.71 -13.67
CA PHE A 134 -8.91 21.97 -13.37
C PHE A 134 -9.13 23.18 -12.45
N ASP A 135 -8.24 23.40 -11.48
CA ASP A 135 -8.37 24.51 -10.52
C ASP A 135 -7.96 25.87 -11.13
N HIS A 136 -7.25 25.88 -12.27
CA HIS A 136 -6.70 27.09 -12.90
C HIS A 136 -7.26 27.27 -14.32
N ASP A 137 -8.58 27.16 -14.48
CA ASP A 137 -9.30 27.42 -15.73
C ASP A 137 -8.71 26.68 -16.95
N PHE A 138 -8.34 25.42 -16.77
CA PHE A 138 -7.73 24.56 -17.80
C PHE A 138 -6.35 25.02 -18.29
N HIS A 139 -5.60 25.75 -17.46
CA HIS A 139 -4.20 26.09 -17.74
C HIS A 139 -3.25 25.06 -17.12
N TYR A 140 -2.29 24.58 -17.90
CA TYR A 140 -1.20 23.75 -17.37
C TYR A 140 -0.22 24.59 -16.54
N PRO A 141 0.40 24.02 -15.48
CA PRO A 141 1.40 24.73 -14.70
C PRO A 141 2.63 25.03 -15.57
N PRO A 142 3.23 26.23 -15.50
CA PRO A 142 4.41 26.58 -16.30
C PRO A 142 5.64 25.70 -15.99
N SER A 143 5.72 25.15 -14.79
CA SER A 143 6.74 24.20 -14.36
C SER A 143 6.26 23.36 -13.18
N LEU A 144 6.93 22.24 -12.90
CA LEU A 144 6.65 21.44 -11.70
C LEU A 144 6.88 22.24 -10.40
N GLY A 145 7.82 23.19 -10.40
CA GLY A 145 8.07 24.07 -9.26
C GLY A 145 6.98 25.10 -8.99
N SER A 146 6.09 25.36 -9.94
CA SER A 146 4.95 26.27 -9.78
C SER A 146 3.73 25.61 -9.11
N LEU A 147 3.76 24.30 -8.89
CA LEU A 147 2.66 23.58 -8.26
C LEU A 147 2.49 24.01 -6.78
N PRO A 148 1.27 24.36 -6.35
CA PRO A 148 0.98 24.69 -4.96
C PRO A 148 1.32 23.53 -4.02
N ARG A 149 1.94 23.85 -2.87
CA ARG A 149 2.29 22.83 -1.87
C ARG A 149 1.09 22.07 -1.32
N THR A 150 -0.12 22.63 -1.43
CA THR A 150 -1.37 22.00 -1.02
C THR A 150 -1.76 20.79 -1.87
N TYR A 151 -1.20 20.61 -3.07
CA TYR A 151 -1.55 19.49 -3.96
C TYR A 151 -0.79 18.20 -3.70
N PHE A 152 0.30 18.24 -2.92
CA PHE A 152 1.11 17.06 -2.61
C PHE A 152 1.59 17.07 -1.16
N THR A 153 1.66 15.88 -0.58
CA THR A 153 2.08 15.73 0.82
C THR A 153 3.58 15.85 0.99
N ASP A 154 4.36 15.39 0.00
CA ASP A 154 5.79 15.18 0.14
C ASP A 154 6.57 15.48 -1.14
N TRP A 155 7.70 16.20 -1.00
CA TRP A 155 8.65 16.48 -2.09
C TRP A 155 9.28 15.23 -2.71
N ARG A 156 9.22 14.09 -2.01
CA ARG A 156 9.70 12.80 -2.53
C ARG A 156 9.01 12.38 -3.82
N CYS A 157 7.82 12.89 -4.15
CA CYS A 157 7.18 12.60 -5.44
C CYS A 157 7.91 13.23 -6.64
N PHE A 158 8.82 14.20 -6.43
CA PHE A 158 9.65 14.81 -7.47
C PHE A 158 11.01 14.12 -7.65
N GLN A 159 11.27 13.06 -6.88
CA GLN A 159 12.54 12.34 -6.91
C GLN A 159 12.33 10.87 -7.29
N CYS A 160 13.18 10.38 -8.17
CA CYS A 160 13.20 8.96 -8.49
C CYS A 160 13.89 8.19 -7.36
N PRO A 161 13.29 7.12 -6.80
CA PRO A 161 13.91 6.33 -5.74
C PRO A 161 15.21 5.61 -6.16
N GLY A 162 15.43 5.45 -7.47
CA GLY A 162 16.67 4.91 -8.03
C GLY A 162 17.76 5.97 -8.25
N ALA A 163 17.43 7.26 -8.11
CA ALA A 163 18.40 8.33 -8.31
C ALA A 163 19.44 8.35 -7.18
N LYS A 164 20.70 8.62 -7.54
CA LYS A 164 21.78 8.90 -6.57
C LYS A 164 21.82 10.36 -6.14
N ALA A 165 20.80 11.16 -6.50
CA ALA A 165 20.72 12.56 -6.16
C ALA A 165 20.49 12.76 -4.65
N PRO A 166 20.98 13.88 -4.06
CA PRO A 166 20.61 14.28 -2.71
C PRO A 166 19.09 14.35 -2.54
N ARG A 167 18.59 14.04 -1.34
CA ARG A 167 17.16 14.15 -1.05
C ARG A 167 16.74 15.61 -1.03
N MET A 168 15.62 15.91 -1.68
CA MET A 168 14.97 17.22 -1.63
C MET A 168 14.39 17.43 -0.23
N THR A 169 14.74 18.55 0.42
CA THR A 169 14.27 18.87 1.78
C THR A 169 13.74 20.30 1.81
N GLY A 170 12.61 20.52 2.49
CA GLY A 170 12.03 21.85 2.71
C GLY A 170 11.27 22.43 1.51
N THR A 171 11.91 22.60 0.37
CA THR A 171 11.38 23.31 -0.81
C THR A 171 11.66 22.58 -2.12
N TYR A 172 10.93 22.93 -3.17
CA TYR A 172 11.22 22.49 -4.54
C TYR A 172 12.60 22.97 -4.97
N ASP A 173 13.37 22.08 -5.60
CA ASP A 173 14.61 22.39 -6.28
C ASP A 173 14.63 21.68 -7.64
N GLU A 174 14.60 22.46 -8.72
CA GLU A 174 14.61 21.96 -10.09
C GLU A 174 15.86 21.10 -10.38
N GLN A 175 17.00 21.41 -9.74
CA GLN A 175 18.25 20.67 -9.90
C GLN A 175 18.19 19.28 -9.24
N LEU A 176 17.39 19.14 -8.19
CA LEU A 176 17.16 17.87 -7.48
C LEU A 176 15.94 17.11 -8.02
N CYS A 177 15.12 17.74 -8.87
CA CYS A 177 13.98 17.10 -9.50
C CYS A 177 14.46 16.09 -10.54
N CYS A 178 14.08 14.82 -10.34
CA CYS A 178 14.48 13.71 -11.20
C CYS A 178 13.60 13.55 -12.44
N TYR A 179 12.60 14.42 -12.61
CA TYR A 179 11.60 14.31 -13.67
C TYR A 179 11.64 15.53 -14.59
N ARG A 180 11.38 15.31 -15.87
CA ARG A 180 11.25 16.36 -16.88
C ARG A 180 9.79 16.52 -17.25
N TYR A 181 9.33 17.77 -17.25
CA TYR A 181 7.97 18.14 -17.56
C TYR A 181 7.87 18.70 -18.99
N VAL A 182 6.82 18.31 -19.70
CA VAL A 182 6.48 18.87 -21.01
C VAL A 182 5.38 19.90 -20.79
N TYR A 183 5.71 21.17 -21.03
CA TYR A 183 4.76 22.27 -20.85
C TYR A 183 3.88 22.43 -22.09
N TYR A 184 2.58 22.63 -21.85
CA TYR A 184 1.55 22.81 -22.86
C TYR A 184 0.84 24.16 -22.64
N PRO A 185 1.28 25.24 -23.32
CA PRO A 185 0.78 26.59 -23.08
C PRO A 185 -0.64 26.87 -23.57
N ASP A 186 -1.26 25.95 -24.32
CA ASP A 186 -2.60 26.21 -24.87
C ASP A 186 -3.71 25.63 -24.00
N ASP A 187 -4.71 26.46 -23.77
CA ASP A 187 -5.93 26.13 -23.01
C ASP A 187 -6.90 25.26 -23.85
N SER A 188 -6.67 25.16 -25.17
CA SER A 188 -7.50 24.43 -26.13
C SER A 188 -7.19 22.93 -26.22
N ILE A 189 -6.48 22.38 -25.24
CA ILE A 189 -6.32 20.93 -25.13
C ILE A 189 -7.64 20.36 -24.62
N GLU A 190 -8.59 20.16 -25.52
CA GLU A 190 -9.73 19.29 -25.22
C GLU A 190 -9.19 17.92 -24.83
N PHE A 191 -9.45 17.56 -23.57
CA PHE A 191 -8.74 16.50 -22.86
C PHE A 191 -8.85 15.14 -23.57
N VAL A 192 -9.86 14.92 -24.42
CA VAL A 192 -10.23 13.62 -25.00
C VAL A 192 -9.32 13.18 -26.16
N ASP A 193 -8.92 14.09 -27.05
CA ASP A 193 -8.15 13.71 -28.25
C ASP A 193 -6.64 13.53 -27.99
N LYS A 194 -6.19 13.86 -26.78
CA LYS A 194 -4.76 13.99 -26.44
C LYS A 194 -4.27 13.04 -25.33
N TRP A 195 -5.02 11.96 -25.06
CA TRP A 195 -4.72 10.99 -23.98
C TRP A 195 -3.34 10.33 -24.09
N GLY A 196 -2.75 10.32 -25.29
CA GLY A 196 -1.43 9.76 -25.56
C GLY A 196 -0.26 10.74 -25.46
N MET A 197 -0.48 11.99 -25.05
CA MET A 197 0.59 12.99 -24.98
C MET A 197 1.43 12.86 -23.71
N VAL A 198 2.75 12.97 -23.87
CA VAL A 198 3.73 12.86 -22.78
C VAL A 198 3.61 14.07 -21.87
N LEU A 199 3.44 13.86 -20.57
CA LEU A 199 3.32 14.95 -19.59
C LEU A 199 4.58 15.09 -18.74
N VAL A 200 5.03 13.98 -18.16
CA VAL A 200 6.21 13.94 -17.28
C VAL A 200 6.99 12.67 -17.57
N PHE A 201 8.31 12.71 -17.57
CA PHE A 201 9.12 11.50 -17.68
C PHE A 201 10.37 11.57 -16.80
N ASP A 202 10.94 10.41 -16.49
CA ASP A 202 12.19 10.27 -15.74
C ASP A 202 13.37 10.88 -16.52
N LYS A 203 14.13 11.79 -15.89
CA LYS A 203 15.39 12.29 -16.46
C LYS A 203 16.34 11.10 -16.59
N ASN A 204 17.08 11.03 -17.70
CA ASN A 204 17.84 9.82 -18.07
C ASN A 204 18.72 9.30 -16.92
N ALA A 205 18.79 7.96 -16.81
CA ALA A 205 19.74 7.15 -16.03
C ALA A 205 19.42 6.73 -14.59
N ASN A 206 18.25 7.04 -14.03
CA ASN A 206 17.90 6.50 -12.71
C ASN A 206 17.66 4.98 -12.71
N HIS A 207 17.35 4.40 -13.89
CA HIS A 207 17.01 3.00 -14.04
C HIS A 207 17.82 2.26 -15.13
N HIS A 208 18.97 2.81 -15.53
CA HIS A 208 19.93 2.21 -16.48
C HIS A 208 19.28 1.50 -17.70
N LYS A 209 19.14 0.17 -17.62
CA LYS A 209 18.75 -0.73 -18.72
C LYS A 209 17.23 -0.95 -18.82
N GLU A 210 16.45 -0.44 -17.88
CA GLU A 210 15.04 -0.79 -17.73
C GLU A 210 14.06 0.05 -18.55
N GLY A 211 14.56 1.13 -19.17
CA GLY A 211 13.76 2.11 -19.90
C GLY A 211 13.50 3.39 -19.10
N ILE A 212 12.67 4.26 -19.67
CA ILE A 212 12.24 5.55 -19.11
C ILE A 212 10.78 5.40 -18.73
N ASN A 213 10.43 5.69 -17.48
CA ASN A 213 9.03 5.82 -17.09
C ASN A 213 8.49 7.15 -17.61
N VAL A 214 7.34 7.10 -18.27
CA VAL A 214 6.70 8.23 -18.94
C VAL A 214 5.24 8.27 -18.51
N ALA A 215 4.85 9.34 -17.83
CA ALA A 215 3.46 9.67 -17.55
C ALA A 215 2.85 10.45 -18.71
N PHE A 216 1.62 10.10 -19.05
CA PHE A 216 0.81 10.77 -20.06
C PHE A 216 -0.25 11.66 -19.41
N ILE A 217 -0.85 12.55 -20.21
CA ILE A 217 -1.91 13.47 -19.74
C ILE A 217 -3.09 12.72 -19.09
N ASN A 218 -3.41 11.51 -19.56
CA ASN A 218 -4.48 10.68 -18.99
C ASN A 218 -4.10 9.95 -17.69
N GLY A 219 -2.91 10.20 -17.12
CA GLY A 219 -2.44 9.55 -15.90
C GLY A 219 -1.91 8.11 -16.09
N ARG A 220 -1.92 7.58 -17.32
CA ARG A 220 -1.21 6.33 -17.65
C ARG A 220 0.29 6.56 -17.46
N VAL A 221 0.99 5.54 -17.00
CA VAL A 221 2.46 5.53 -16.94
C VAL A 221 2.95 4.28 -17.66
N ASP A 222 3.71 4.49 -18.73
CA ASP A 222 4.36 3.40 -19.45
C ASP A 222 5.87 3.50 -19.27
N CYS A 223 6.55 2.37 -19.41
CA CYS A 223 8.00 2.36 -19.47
C CYS A 223 8.44 2.02 -20.90
N MET A 224 9.20 2.93 -21.51
CA MET A 224 9.57 2.83 -22.92
C MET A 224 11.04 3.13 -23.13
N SER A 225 11.57 2.76 -24.30
CA SER A 225 12.94 3.11 -24.67
C SER A 225 13.05 4.60 -24.97
N ARG A 226 14.28 5.12 -24.98
CA ARG A 226 14.53 6.53 -25.31
C ARG A 226 14.06 6.87 -26.72
N GLU A 227 14.23 5.94 -27.66
CA GLU A 227 13.79 6.10 -29.05
C GLU A 227 12.27 6.28 -29.10
N LYS A 228 11.50 5.44 -28.38
CA LYS A 228 10.04 5.58 -28.31
C LYS A 228 9.59 6.90 -27.68
N LEU A 229 10.33 7.41 -26.69
CA LEU A 229 10.05 8.74 -26.12
C LEU A 229 10.32 9.85 -27.13
N VAL A 230 11.44 9.79 -27.86
CA VAL A 230 11.79 10.74 -28.93
C VAL A 230 10.72 10.72 -30.03
N ASP A 231 10.25 9.54 -30.44
CA ASP A 231 9.19 9.38 -31.44
C ASP A 231 7.88 10.00 -30.93
N ALA A 232 7.50 9.73 -29.67
CA ALA A 232 6.29 10.29 -29.07
C ALA A 232 6.33 11.82 -28.98
N LEU A 233 7.47 12.41 -28.60
CA LEU A 233 7.64 13.86 -28.56
C LEU A 233 7.66 14.48 -29.97
N SER A 234 8.33 13.83 -30.93
CA SER A 234 8.36 14.28 -32.34
C SER A 234 6.96 14.27 -32.96
N ALA A 235 6.16 13.24 -32.69
CA ALA A 235 4.78 13.14 -33.16
C ALA A 235 3.92 14.32 -32.68
N VAL A 236 4.13 14.80 -31.45
CA VAL A 236 3.44 16.00 -30.94
C VAL A 236 4.02 17.28 -31.57
N ALA A 237 5.34 17.38 -31.70
CA ALA A 237 6.01 18.54 -32.28
C ALA A 237 5.65 18.79 -33.76
N ASP A 238 5.34 17.73 -34.50
CA ASP A 238 4.99 17.78 -35.93
C ASP A 238 3.48 17.80 -36.18
N ASN A 239 2.65 17.66 -35.14
CA ASN A 239 1.20 17.67 -35.26
C ASN A 239 0.68 19.08 -35.58
N LYS A 240 0.18 19.28 -36.80
CA LYS A 240 -0.33 20.57 -37.29
C LYS A 240 -1.61 21.04 -36.58
N ASP A 241 -2.32 20.14 -35.90
CA ASP A 241 -3.51 20.48 -35.12
C ASP A 241 -3.14 21.07 -33.75
N MET A 242 -1.86 21.01 -33.35
CA MET A 242 -1.35 21.70 -32.16
C MET A 242 -0.96 23.14 -32.49
N SER A 243 -1.19 24.05 -31.54
CA SER A 243 -0.73 25.42 -31.70
C SER A 243 0.79 25.49 -31.85
N GLN A 244 1.25 26.58 -32.46
CA GLN A 244 2.67 26.83 -32.62
C GLN A 244 3.40 26.88 -31.26
N ALA A 245 2.78 27.45 -30.22
CA ALA A 245 3.39 27.56 -28.90
C ALA A 245 3.60 26.18 -28.25
N THR A 246 2.62 25.28 -28.35
CA THR A 246 2.77 23.89 -27.91
C THR A 246 3.87 23.17 -28.69
N ARG A 247 3.88 23.27 -30.03
CA ARG A 247 4.91 22.63 -30.85
C ARG A 247 6.31 23.12 -30.49
N ASP A 248 6.49 24.41 -30.25
CA ASP A 248 7.79 25.00 -29.89
C ASP A 248 8.24 24.60 -28.48
N SER A 249 7.31 24.54 -27.52
CA SER A 249 7.57 24.01 -26.18
C SER A 249 8.05 22.55 -26.23
N VAL A 250 7.35 21.70 -26.99
CA VAL A 250 7.71 20.28 -27.14
C VAL A 250 9.04 20.11 -27.88
N ARG A 251 9.30 20.90 -28.93
CA ARG A 251 10.60 20.91 -29.64
C ARG A 251 11.75 21.28 -28.72
N LYS A 252 11.55 22.24 -27.81
CA LYS A 252 12.55 22.58 -26.80
C LYS A 252 12.85 21.37 -25.91
N THR A 253 11.81 20.72 -25.37
CA THR A 253 12.00 19.51 -24.55
C THR A 253 12.67 18.38 -25.35
N LEU A 254 12.29 18.19 -26.61
CA LEU A 254 12.89 17.21 -27.52
C LEU A 254 14.38 17.49 -27.75
N ALA A 255 14.76 18.75 -27.98
CA ALA A 255 16.15 19.16 -28.16
C ALA A 255 16.98 18.87 -26.90
N GLU A 256 16.42 19.10 -25.71
CA GLU A 256 17.08 18.77 -24.45
C GLU A 256 17.25 17.25 -24.28
N VAL A 257 16.21 16.45 -24.61
CA VAL A 257 16.29 14.98 -24.60
C VAL A 257 17.33 14.47 -25.59
N LEU A 258 17.49 15.09 -26.75
CA LEU A 258 18.50 14.72 -27.75
C LEU A 258 19.91 15.13 -27.32
N ALA A 259 20.06 16.29 -26.67
CA ALA A 259 21.34 16.81 -26.18
C ALA A 259 21.92 16.01 -25.01
N GLU A 260 21.08 15.38 -24.18
CA GLU A 260 21.55 14.47 -23.15
C GLU A 260 22.28 13.27 -23.79
N ALA A 261 23.57 13.09 -23.52
CA ALA A 261 24.31 11.94 -24.07
C ALA A 261 23.58 10.63 -23.71
N PRO A 262 23.45 9.67 -24.65
CA PRO A 262 22.97 8.34 -24.30
C PRO A 262 23.92 7.81 -23.24
N HIS A 263 23.37 7.43 -22.08
CA HIS A 263 24.18 6.91 -21.00
C HIS A 263 24.98 5.74 -21.55
N LYS A 264 26.31 5.89 -21.64
CA LYS A 264 27.17 4.83 -22.16
C LYS A 264 26.82 3.59 -21.34
N ARG A 265 26.44 2.51 -22.03
CA ARG A 265 26.29 1.20 -21.40
C ARG A 265 27.68 0.89 -20.82
N GLU A 266 27.86 1.11 -19.53
CA GLU A 266 28.97 0.46 -18.84
C GLU A 266 28.70 -1.04 -19.00
N SER A 267 29.49 -1.65 -19.88
CA SER A 267 29.52 -3.09 -20.06
C SER A 267 29.70 -3.71 -18.67
N PRO A 268 28.84 -4.67 -18.28
CA PRO A 268 28.97 -5.33 -16.99
C PRO A 268 30.32 -6.04 -16.87
#